data_AF-A0A7S1YIP7-F1
#
_entry.id   AF-A0A7S1YIP7-F1
#
_cell.length_a   1.000
_cell.length_b   1.000
_cell.length_c   1.000
_cell.angle_alpha   90.00
_cell.angle_beta   90.00
_cell.angle_gamma   90.00
#
_symmetry.space_group_name_H-M   'P 1'
#
loop_
_entity.id
_entity.type
_entity.pdbx_description
1 polymer ?
#
loop_
_entity_poly.entity_id
_entity_poly.type
_entity_poly.pdbx_seq_one_letter_code
_entity_poly.pdbx_strand_id
1 'polypeptide(L)'
;RDVSRRVGSLIRQLMSLSHEFDFYVVVSSDWVDAAVECGAHGVHVKEAHRQRIPDIRAMFARKQSTSPPLIGTSAHSTESAVRACRDYSVHYLFVGTCYKTASHPEKEEDELEGPGLPGQVAGLVLSRESRIKTDPVPAIFAIGGINHENCSEPVRLGAHGIAAIRAVMRSPIPSQSAEAFVSRMKDGETFTSYM
;
A
#
# COMPACT_ATOMS: atom_id res chain seq x y z
N ARG A 1 -24.19 11.85 4.97
CA ARG A 1 -24.06 13.17 4.30
C ARG A 1 -22.89 13.98 4.85
N ASP A 2 -22.65 13.99 6.17
CA ASP A 2 -21.52 14.73 6.76
C ASP A 2 -20.15 14.05 6.52
N VAL A 3 -20.04 12.74 6.73
CA VAL A 3 -18.77 12.01 6.56
C VAL A 3 -18.21 12.10 5.13
N SER A 4 -19.02 11.88 4.10
CA SER A 4 -18.57 12.00 2.70
C SER A 4 -18.05 13.41 2.38
N ARG A 5 -18.69 14.45 2.92
CA ARG A 5 -18.24 15.84 2.75
C ARG A 5 -16.91 16.08 3.46
N ARG A 6 -16.75 15.57 4.69
CA ARG A 6 -15.49 15.65 5.45
C ARG A 6 -14.35 14.92 4.76
N VAL A 7 -14.61 13.71 4.25
CA VAL A 7 -13.64 12.93 3.47
C VAL A 7 -13.23 13.69 2.20
N GLY A 8 -14.19 14.20 1.43
CA GLY A 8 -13.89 15.01 0.24
C GLY A 8 -13.09 16.27 0.56
N SER A 9 -13.41 16.97 1.66
CA SER A 9 -12.64 18.13 2.12
C SER A 9 -11.20 17.76 2.45
N LEU A 10 -10.98 16.65 3.17
CA LEU A 10 -9.63 16.18 3.50
C LEU A 10 -8.84 15.77 2.26
N ILE A 11 -9.48 15.10 1.30
CA ILE A 11 -8.84 14.73 0.03
C ILE A 11 -8.31 15.99 -0.68
N ARG A 12 -9.13 17.05 -0.81
CA ARG A 12 -8.69 18.29 -1.46
C ARG A 12 -7.53 18.97 -0.74
N GLN A 13 -7.54 18.97 0.60
CA GLN A 13 -6.43 19.51 1.39
C GLN A 13 -5.13 18.73 1.15
N LEU A 14 -5.20 17.40 1.16
CA LEU A 14 -4.03 16.55 0.90
C LEU A 14 -3.53 16.68 -0.54
N MET A 15 -4.44 16.80 -1.51
CA MET A 15 -4.06 17.05 -2.91
C MET A 15 -3.30 18.38 -3.05
N SER A 16 -3.75 19.44 -2.38
CA SER A 16 -3.01 20.71 -2.36
C SER A 16 -1.59 20.55 -1.82
N LEU A 17 -1.41 19.78 -0.75
CA LEU A 17 -0.10 19.52 -0.14
C LEU A 17 0.78 18.61 -1.00
N SER A 18 0.19 17.64 -1.72
CA SER A 18 0.96 16.74 -2.57
C SER A 18 1.68 17.43 -3.72
N HIS A 19 1.16 18.57 -4.19
CA HIS A 19 1.84 19.39 -5.19
C HIS A 19 3.10 20.07 -4.65
N GLU A 20 3.20 20.25 -3.33
CA GLU A 20 4.33 20.89 -2.65
C GLU A 20 5.39 19.86 -2.19
N PHE A 21 4.96 18.71 -1.67
CA PHE A 21 5.83 17.75 -0.98
C PHE A 21 6.03 16.40 -1.70
N ASP A 22 5.62 16.30 -2.97
CA ASP A 22 5.81 15.12 -3.84
C ASP A 22 5.40 13.78 -3.19
N PHE A 23 4.09 13.61 -2.94
CA PHE A 23 3.54 12.36 -2.45
C PHE A 23 2.19 12.03 -3.10
N TYR A 24 1.84 10.74 -3.18
CA TYR A 24 0.55 10.33 -3.71
C TYR A 24 -0.53 10.29 -2.62
N VAL A 25 -1.75 10.64 -3.03
CA VAL A 25 -2.96 10.56 -2.22
C VAL A 25 -3.83 9.43 -2.77
N VAL A 26 -3.85 8.32 -2.06
CA VAL A 26 -4.67 7.15 -2.38
C VAL A 26 -5.80 7.00 -1.36
N VAL A 27 -6.99 6.69 -1.83
CA VAL A 27 -8.20 6.64 -1.01
C VAL A 27 -8.72 5.20 -0.92
N SER A 28 -9.24 4.78 0.24
CA SER A 28 -9.91 3.47 0.35
C SER A 28 -11.04 3.34 -0.67
N SER A 29 -11.21 2.15 -1.24
CA SER A 29 -12.31 1.82 -2.16
C SER A 29 -13.72 2.03 -1.57
N ASP A 30 -13.83 2.21 -0.25
CA ASP A 30 -15.08 2.59 0.42
C ASP A 30 -15.53 4.02 0.06
N TRP A 31 -14.60 4.87 -0.39
CA TRP A 31 -14.82 6.29 -0.74
C TRP A 31 -14.44 6.60 -2.18
N VAL A 32 -14.61 5.64 -3.09
CA VAL A 32 -14.24 5.80 -4.51
C VAL A 32 -14.89 7.03 -5.17
N ASP A 33 -16.16 7.29 -4.91
CA ASP A 33 -16.86 8.45 -5.51
C ASP A 33 -16.20 9.77 -5.09
N ALA A 34 -15.86 9.89 -3.80
CA ALA A 34 -15.17 11.07 -3.28
C ALA A 34 -13.75 11.19 -3.84
N ALA A 35 -13.03 10.07 -4.01
CA ALA A 35 -11.70 10.04 -4.61
C ALA A 35 -11.74 10.56 -6.05
N VAL A 36 -12.70 10.08 -6.84
CA VAL A 36 -12.92 10.48 -8.24
C VAL A 36 -13.37 11.94 -8.33
N GLU A 37 -14.31 12.36 -7.49
CA GLU A 37 -14.83 13.74 -7.50
C GLU A 37 -13.78 14.76 -7.07
N CYS A 38 -12.91 14.41 -6.12
CA CYS A 38 -11.92 15.32 -5.56
C CYS A 38 -10.54 15.22 -6.23
N GLY A 39 -10.39 14.39 -7.27
CA GLY A 39 -9.15 14.27 -8.04
C GLY A 39 -8.01 13.59 -7.28
N ALA A 40 -8.31 12.63 -6.40
CA ALA A 40 -7.26 11.84 -5.75
C ALA A 40 -6.37 11.13 -6.78
N HIS A 41 -5.09 10.92 -6.45
CA HIS A 41 -4.17 10.22 -7.35
C HIS A 41 -4.57 8.77 -7.61
N GLY A 42 -5.30 8.14 -6.68
CA GLY A 42 -5.62 6.74 -6.80
C GLY A 42 -6.52 6.16 -5.72
N VAL A 43 -6.70 4.84 -5.79
CA VAL A 43 -7.54 4.06 -4.87
C VAL A 43 -6.83 2.82 -4.39
N HIS A 44 -6.92 2.56 -3.08
CA HIS A 44 -6.56 1.29 -2.49
C HIS A 44 -7.80 0.40 -2.35
N VAL A 45 -7.80 -0.73 -3.06
CA VAL A 45 -8.93 -1.66 -3.12
C VAL A 45 -8.71 -2.80 -2.13
N LYS A 46 -9.75 -3.14 -1.36
CA LYS A 46 -9.70 -4.32 -0.48
C LYS A 46 -9.54 -5.59 -1.31
N GLU A 47 -8.82 -6.57 -0.77
CA GLU A 47 -8.59 -7.85 -1.45
C GLU A 47 -9.89 -8.51 -1.94
N ALA A 48 -10.92 -8.55 -1.09
CA ALA A 48 -12.23 -9.11 -1.41
C ALA A 48 -13.01 -8.37 -2.52
N HIS A 49 -12.56 -7.16 -2.89
CA HIS A 49 -13.23 -6.27 -3.84
C HIS A 49 -12.43 -5.97 -5.11
N ARG A 50 -11.33 -6.70 -5.37
CA ARG A 50 -10.45 -6.47 -6.54
C ARG A 50 -11.16 -6.53 -7.88
N GLN A 51 -12.23 -7.31 -8.00
CA GLN A 51 -13.09 -7.38 -9.19
C GLN A 51 -13.67 -6.02 -9.59
N ARG A 52 -13.71 -5.04 -8.68
CA ARG A 52 -14.15 -3.66 -8.95
C ARG A 52 -13.09 -2.79 -9.62
N ILE A 53 -11.83 -3.23 -9.69
CA ILE A 53 -10.72 -2.42 -10.25
C ILE A 53 -11.00 -1.91 -11.68
N PRO A 54 -11.55 -2.72 -12.62
CA PRO A 54 -11.89 -2.24 -13.95
C PRO A 54 -12.92 -1.09 -13.92
N ASP A 55 -13.96 -1.21 -13.09
CA ASP A 55 -14.98 -0.16 -12.94
C ASP A 55 -14.40 1.10 -12.34
N ILE A 56 -13.55 0.97 -11.30
CA ILE A 56 -12.87 2.10 -10.67
C ILE A 56 -12.02 2.85 -11.70
N ARG A 57 -11.23 2.15 -12.52
CA ARG A 57 -10.45 2.77 -13.61
C ARG A 57 -11.36 3.51 -14.60
N ALA A 58 -12.50 2.93 -14.96
CA ALA A 58 -13.46 3.57 -15.85
C ALA A 58 -14.08 4.84 -15.24
N MET A 59 -14.34 4.86 -13.93
CA MET A 59 -14.82 6.06 -13.23
C MET A 59 -13.82 7.21 -13.31
N PHE A 60 -12.53 6.95 -13.07
CA PHE A 60 -11.47 7.95 -13.22
C PHE A 60 -11.33 8.44 -14.65
N ALA A 61 -11.38 7.54 -15.63
CA ALA A 61 -11.28 7.90 -17.05
C ALA A 61 -12.41 8.87 -17.48
N ARG A 62 -13.65 8.65 -17.01
CA ARG A 62 -14.80 9.53 -17.30
C ARG A 62 -14.64 10.96 -16.76
N LYS A 63 -13.83 11.16 -15.72
CA LYS A 63 -13.50 12.49 -15.18
C LYS A 63 -12.40 13.21 -15.95
N GLN A 64 -11.89 12.62 -17.04
CA GLN A 64 -10.82 13.20 -17.86
C GLN A 64 -9.56 13.49 -17.01
N SER A 65 -9.25 12.60 -16.07
CA SER A 65 -7.97 12.65 -15.36
C SER A 65 -6.82 12.62 -16.37
N THR A 66 -5.84 13.49 -16.18
CA THR A 66 -4.67 13.61 -17.07
C THR A 66 -3.79 12.36 -17.06
N SER A 67 -3.90 11.56 -16.00
CA SER A 67 -3.14 10.32 -15.80
C SER A 67 -4.07 9.19 -15.33
N PRO A 68 -3.76 7.92 -15.67
CA PRO A 68 -4.47 6.78 -15.12
C PRO A 68 -4.33 6.76 -13.59
N PRO A 69 -5.37 6.31 -12.84
CA PRO A 69 -5.30 6.31 -11.39
C PRO A 69 -4.27 5.30 -10.89
N LEU A 70 -3.57 5.65 -9.81
CA LEU A 70 -2.78 4.70 -9.04
C LEU A 70 -3.73 3.71 -8.37
N ILE A 71 -3.52 2.42 -8.59
CA ILE A 71 -4.35 1.34 -8.04
C ILE A 71 -3.46 0.42 -7.22
N GLY A 72 -3.79 0.22 -5.95
CA GLY A 72 -3.18 -0.84 -5.14
C GLY A 72 -4.22 -1.69 -4.44
N THR A 73 -3.79 -2.82 -3.89
CA THR A 73 -4.65 -3.72 -3.11
C THR A 73 -3.85 -4.42 -2.01
N SER A 74 -4.53 -4.86 -0.96
CA SER A 74 -3.94 -5.80 0.01
C SER A 74 -3.73 -7.17 -0.63
N ALA A 75 -2.75 -7.96 -0.15
CA ALA A 75 -2.59 -9.39 -0.42
C ALA A 75 -2.11 -10.13 0.84
N HIS A 76 -2.70 -11.31 1.09
CA HIS A 76 -2.41 -12.17 2.26
C HIS A 76 -1.72 -13.49 1.91
N SER A 77 -1.33 -13.69 0.65
CA SER A 77 -0.51 -14.84 0.23
C SER A 77 0.21 -14.54 -1.09
N THR A 78 1.19 -15.36 -1.44
CA THR A 78 1.89 -15.30 -2.74
C THR A 78 0.93 -15.54 -3.90
N GLU A 79 0.02 -16.52 -3.79
CA GLU A 79 -0.98 -16.82 -4.82
C GLU A 79 -1.94 -15.65 -5.01
N SER A 80 -2.38 -15.03 -3.90
CA SER A 80 -3.24 -13.87 -3.93
C SER A 80 -2.56 -12.68 -4.60
N ALA A 81 -1.28 -12.43 -4.28
CA ALA A 81 -0.48 -11.38 -4.88
C ALA A 81 -0.28 -11.59 -6.39
N VAL A 82 0.08 -12.80 -6.82
CA VAL A 82 0.24 -13.15 -8.25
C VAL A 82 -1.08 -12.94 -8.99
N ARG A 83 -2.20 -13.37 -8.41
CA ARG A 83 -3.53 -13.15 -8.99
C ARG A 83 -3.83 -11.65 -9.12
N ALA A 84 -3.52 -10.85 -8.10
CA ALA A 84 -3.72 -9.41 -8.12
C ALA A 84 -2.95 -8.74 -9.27
N CYS A 85 -1.70 -9.11 -9.46
CA CYS A 85 -0.85 -8.58 -10.54
C CYS A 85 -1.40 -9.01 -11.90
N ARG A 86 -1.56 -10.34 -12.10
CA ARG A 86 -1.95 -10.93 -13.38
C ARG A 86 -3.32 -10.44 -13.87
N ASP A 87 -4.31 -10.41 -12.98
CA ASP A 87 -5.71 -10.22 -13.38
C ASP A 87 -6.13 -8.74 -13.37
N TYR A 88 -5.44 -7.88 -12.61
CA TYR A 88 -5.88 -6.49 -12.38
C TYR A 88 -4.80 -5.42 -12.65
N SER A 89 -3.56 -5.81 -12.93
CA SER A 89 -2.45 -4.87 -13.22
C SER A 89 -2.35 -3.75 -12.19
N VAL A 90 -2.21 -4.13 -10.93
CA VAL A 90 -2.05 -3.20 -9.80
C VAL A 90 -0.66 -2.55 -9.85
N HIS A 91 -0.55 -1.33 -9.31
CA HIS A 91 0.70 -0.57 -9.25
C HIS A 91 1.45 -0.80 -7.93
N TYR A 92 0.74 -1.24 -6.90
CA TYR A 92 1.36 -1.67 -5.64
C TYR A 92 0.51 -2.67 -4.88
N LEU A 93 1.16 -3.39 -3.96
CA LEU A 93 0.55 -4.33 -3.04
C LEU A 93 0.90 -3.96 -1.61
N PHE A 94 -0.09 -4.01 -0.72
CA PHE A 94 0.15 -4.08 0.73
C PHE A 94 0.10 -5.54 1.14
N VAL A 95 1.24 -6.09 1.55
CA VAL A 95 1.39 -7.51 1.87
C VAL A 95 1.59 -7.65 3.37
N GLY A 96 0.78 -8.50 3.98
CA GLY A 96 0.74 -8.67 5.43
C GLY A 96 -0.36 -9.63 5.81
N THR A 97 -0.73 -9.75 7.08
CA THR A 97 -0.31 -9.01 8.27
C THR A 97 1.07 -9.48 8.77
N CYS A 98 2.07 -8.60 8.78
CA CYS A 98 3.43 -8.97 9.19
C CYS A 98 3.58 -9.24 10.70
N TYR A 99 2.93 -8.43 11.53
CA TYR A 99 2.98 -8.53 13.00
C TYR A 99 1.60 -8.29 13.62
N LYS A 100 1.38 -8.80 14.83
CA LYS A 100 0.13 -8.62 15.58
C LYS A 100 -0.23 -7.14 15.69
N THR A 101 -1.51 -6.81 15.49
CA THR A 101 -1.96 -5.42 15.48
C THR A 101 -3.37 -5.24 15.99
N ALA A 102 -3.60 -4.20 16.79
CA ALA A 102 -4.94 -3.81 17.22
C ALA A 102 -5.84 -3.28 16.08
N SER A 103 -5.34 -3.20 14.84
CA SER A 103 -6.17 -2.90 13.66
C SER A 103 -6.92 -4.14 13.14
N HIS A 104 -6.41 -5.34 13.45
CA HIS A 104 -6.99 -6.64 13.13
C HIS A 104 -6.81 -7.53 14.36
N PRO A 105 -7.50 -7.21 15.48
CA PRO A 105 -7.33 -7.91 16.76
C PRO A 105 -7.77 -9.37 16.69
N GLU A 106 -8.52 -9.76 15.66
CA GLU A 106 -8.98 -11.11 15.42
C GLU A 106 -7.88 -12.08 14.96
N LYS A 107 -6.74 -11.58 14.47
CA LYS A 107 -5.62 -12.44 14.03
C LYS A 107 -4.72 -12.81 15.20
N GLU A 108 -4.63 -14.09 15.49
CA GLU A 108 -3.66 -14.63 16.45
C GLU A 108 -2.26 -14.80 15.83
N GLU A 109 -1.24 -15.03 16.67
CA GLU A 109 0.17 -15.05 16.22
C GLU A 109 0.46 -16.13 15.16
N ASP A 110 -0.21 -17.27 15.26
CA ASP A 110 -0.14 -18.39 14.32
C ASP A 110 -0.89 -18.16 13.00
N GLU A 111 -1.73 -17.13 12.95
CA GLU A 111 -2.48 -16.71 11.76
C GLU A 111 -1.81 -15.54 11.01
N LEU A 112 -0.67 -15.06 11.52
CA LEU A 112 0.09 -13.99 10.88
C LEU A 112 0.88 -14.52 9.69
N GLU A 113 0.81 -13.80 8.59
CA GLU A 113 1.58 -14.05 7.39
C GLU A 113 3.09 -13.83 7.58
N GLY A 114 3.44 -13.00 8.57
CA GLY A 114 4.82 -12.75 8.99
C GLY A 114 5.57 -11.73 8.12
N PRO A 115 6.75 -11.28 8.59
CA PRO A 115 7.52 -10.23 7.92
C PRO A 115 8.21 -10.69 6.63
N GLY A 116 8.28 -12.01 6.38
CA GLY A 116 8.89 -12.58 5.19
C GLY A 116 7.99 -12.63 3.95
N LEU A 117 6.66 -12.65 4.12
CA LEU A 117 5.73 -12.76 2.99
C LEU A 117 5.91 -11.64 1.94
N PRO A 118 6.05 -10.36 2.32
CA PRO A 118 6.26 -9.28 1.34
C PRO A 118 7.48 -9.51 0.45
N GLY A 119 8.59 -10.00 1.01
CA GLY A 119 9.81 -10.32 0.26
C GLY A 119 9.64 -11.50 -0.69
N GLN A 120 8.96 -12.57 -0.23
CA GLN A 120 8.61 -13.70 -1.09
C GLN A 120 7.73 -13.29 -2.26
N VAL A 121 6.74 -12.42 -2.00
CA VAL A 121 5.89 -11.83 -3.04
C VAL A 121 6.72 -11.00 -4.02
N ALA A 122 7.61 -10.14 -3.55
CA ALA A 122 8.48 -9.34 -4.42
C ALA A 122 9.34 -10.21 -5.32
N GLY A 123 10.01 -11.22 -4.76
CA GLY A 123 10.82 -12.18 -5.52
C GLY A 123 9.99 -12.94 -6.56
N LEU A 124 8.78 -13.39 -6.20
CA LEU A 124 7.91 -14.11 -7.13
C LEU A 124 7.36 -13.20 -8.23
N VAL A 125 6.94 -11.98 -7.92
CA VAL A 125 6.40 -11.03 -8.91
C VAL A 125 7.48 -10.62 -9.93
N LEU A 126 8.73 -10.49 -9.48
CA LEU A 126 9.88 -10.21 -10.34
C LEU A 126 10.39 -11.44 -11.11
N SER A 127 10.00 -12.65 -10.70
CA SER A 127 10.47 -13.87 -11.35
C SER A 127 9.86 -14.02 -12.74
N ARG A 128 10.66 -14.53 -13.68
CA ARG A 128 10.20 -14.86 -15.05
C ARG A 128 9.10 -15.94 -15.04
N GLU A 129 9.05 -16.74 -13.99
CA GLU A 129 8.11 -17.86 -13.84
C GLU A 129 6.69 -17.42 -13.51
N SER A 130 6.53 -16.22 -12.95
CA SER A 130 5.22 -15.67 -12.59
C SER A 130 4.30 -15.47 -13.79
N ARG A 131 4.87 -15.38 -15.00
CA ARG A 131 4.17 -15.02 -16.25
C ARG A 131 3.36 -13.72 -16.13
N ILE A 132 3.66 -12.90 -15.13
CA ILE A 132 3.04 -11.61 -14.90
C ILE A 132 3.60 -10.67 -15.97
N LYS A 133 2.74 -10.26 -16.91
CA LYS A 133 3.07 -9.27 -17.94
C LYS A 133 2.61 -7.86 -17.53
N THR A 134 2.77 -7.51 -16.25
CA THR A 134 2.34 -6.19 -15.77
C THR A 134 3.43 -5.17 -16.03
N ASP A 135 3.06 -4.13 -16.77
CA ASP A 135 3.84 -2.91 -16.89
C ASP A 135 2.98 -1.76 -16.31
N PRO A 136 3.42 -1.10 -15.21
CA PRO A 136 4.66 -1.36 -14.46
C PRO A 136 4.57 -2.57 -13.53
N VAL A 137 5.72 -3.07 -13.09
CA VAL A 137 5.83 -4.04 -11.99
C VAL A 137 5.37 -3.37 -10.68
N PRO A 138 4.49 -4.00 -9.88
CA PRO A 138 4.00 -3.36 -8.67
C PRO A 138 5.04 -3.26 -7.57
N ALA A 139 5.04 -2.13 -6.86
CA ALA A 139 5.76 -1.99 -5.59
C ALA A 139 5.12 -2.86 -4.50
N ILE A 140 5.93 -3.44 -3.60
CA ILE A 140 5.46 -4.41 -2.61
C ILE A 140 5.82 -3.86 -1.24
N PHE A 141 4.81 -3.49 -0.45
CA PHE A 141 5.01 -2.88 0.85
C PHE A 141 4.53 -3.82 1.96
N ALA A 142 5.34 -3.98 2.99
CA ALA A 142 4.96 -4.71 4.19
C ALA A 142 3.95 -3.91 5.03
N ILE A 143 2.89 -4.56 5.51
CA ILE A 143 1.88 -3.93 6.36
C ILE A 143 1.45 -4.84 7.51
N GLY A 144 0.95 -4.23 8.58
CA GLY A 144 0.39 -4.94 9.72
C GLY A 144 1.36 -4.96 10.89
N GLY A 145 1.03 -4.21 11.95
CA GLY A 145 1.85 -4.13 13.17
C GLY A 145 3.22 -3.46 13.02
N ILE A 146 3.48 -2.80 11.88
CA ILE A 146 4.75 -2.10 11.63
C ILE A 146 4.93 -0.91 12.58
N ASN A 147 6.10 -0.84 13.23
CA ASN A 147 6.57 0.22 14.11
C ASN A 147 8.08 0.49 13.90
N HIS A 148 8.63 1.46 14.62
CA HIS A 148 10.04 1.83 14.47
C HIS A 148 11.01 0.71 14.91
N GLU A 149 10.59 -0.23 15.75
CA GLU A 149 11.46 -1.33 16.22
C GLU A 149 11.58 -2.45 15.18
N ASN A 150 10.52 -2.71 14.39
CA ASN A 150 10.44 -3.85 13.49
C ASN A 150 10.45 -3.52 11.98
N CYS A 151 10.36 -2.24 11.59
CA CYS A 151 10.21 -1.85 10.18
C CYS A 151 11.35 -2.25 9.24
N SER A 152 12.57 -2.48 9.75
CA SER A 152 13.73 -2.83 8.92
C SER A 152 13.72 -4.29 8.47
N GLU A 153 13.07 -5.19 9.22
CA GLU A 153 13.10 -6.63 8.94
C GLU A 153 12.39 -7.00 7.62
N PRO A 154 11.16 -6.54 7.33
CA PRO A 154 10.51 -6.86 6.05
C PRO A 154 11.29 -6.34 4.83
N VAL A 155 11.94 -5.17 4.96
CA VAL A 155 12.78 -4.58 3.91
C VAL A 155 14.03 -5.44 3.68
N ARG A 156 14.71 -5.86 4.75
CA ARG A 156 15.83 -6.81 4.67
C ARG A 156 15.44 -8.13 4.01
N LEU A 157 14.20 -8.56 4.21
CA LEU A 157 13.66 -9.79 3.61
C LEU A 157 13.18 -9.59 2.16
N GLY A 158 13.25 -8.38 1.61
CA GLY A 158 12.99 -8.10 0.20
C GLY A 158 11.74 -7.27 -0.09
N ALA A 159 11.04 -6.74 0.92
CA ALA A 159 9.97 -5.76 0.68
C ALA A 159 10.55 -4.46 0.10
N HIS A 160 9.84 -3.81 -0.83
CA HIS A 160 10.24 -2.52 -1.39
C HIS A 160 10.00 -1.34 -0.42
N GLY A 161 9.33 -1.58 0.70
CA GLY A 161 9.08 -0.60 1.76
C GLY A 161 8.01 -1.08 2.74
N ILE A 162 7.48 -0.15 3.52
CA ILE A 162 6.49 -0.44 4.58
C ILE A 162 5.28 0.50 4.52
N ALA A 163 4.19 0.07 5.15
CA ALA A 163 3.04 0.91 5.46
C ALA A 163 2.76 0.86 6.97
N ALA A 164 2.70 2.05 7.60
CA ALA A 164 2.41 2.21 9.02
C ALA A 164 1.21 3.15 9.22
N ILE A 165 0.39 2.86 10.22
CA ILE A 165 -0.78 3.68 10.58
C ILE A 165 -0.60 4.21 12.00
N ARG A 166 -0.75 3.34 13.00
CA ARG A 166 -0.82 3.74 14.41
C ARG A 166 0.49 4.35 14.92
N ALA A 167 1.63 3.82 14.50
CA ALA A 167 2.93 4.31 14.94
C ALA A 167 3.15 5.79 14.61
N VAL A 168 2.68 6.25 13.45
CA VAL A 168 2.74 7.66 13.06
C VAL A 168 1.56 8.45 13.66
N MET A 169 0.32 7.97 13.46
CA MET A 169 -0.89 8.71 13.82
C MET A 169 -1.09 8.91 15.33
N ARG A 170 -0.47 8.08 16.17
CA ARG A 170 -0.51 8.20 17.64
C ARG A 170 0.78 8.74 18.23
N SER A 171 1.78 9.05 17.41
CA SER A 171 3.01 9.67 17.90
C SER A 171 2.69 11.07 18.43
N PRO A 172 3.25 11.48 19.59
CA PRO A 172 3.22 12.87 20.03
C PRO A 172 3.88 13.81 19.01
N ILE A 173 4.83 13.31 18.23
CA ILE A 173 5.56 14.06 17.19
C ILE A 173 5.60 13.19 15.91
N PRO A 174 4.59 13.29 15.03
CA PRO A 174 4.50 12.44 13.83
C PRO A 174 5.69 12.57 12.87
N SER A 175 6.29 13.76 12.75
CA SER A 175 7.47 13.99 11.91
C SER A 175 8.67 13.15 12.36
N GLN A 176 9.00 13.17 13.65
CA GLN A 176 10.08 12.35 14.22
C GLN A 176 9.81 10.85 14.04
N SER A 177 8.54 10.42 14.14
CA SER A 177 8.20 9.02 13.87
C SER A 177 8.44 8.67 12.41
N ALA A 178 8.09 9.53 11.47
CA ALA A 178 8.32 9.30 10.04
C ALA A 178 9.82 9.29 9.71
N GLU A 179 10.60 10.22 10.27
CA GLU A 179 12.07 10.25 10.13
C GLU A 179 12.72 8.96 10.65
N ALA A 180 12.26 8.46 11.80
CA ALA A 180 12.77 7.21 12.37
C ALA A 180 12.50 6.01 11.45
N PHE A 181 11.33 5.93 10.80
CA PHE A 181 11.05 4.90 9.80
C PHE A 181 12.02 4.98 8.61
N VAL A 182 12.21 6.18 8.05
CA VAL A 182 13.10 6.39 6.90
C VAL A 182 14.55 6.00 7.24
N SER A 183 15.04 6.40 8.42
CA SER A 183 16.39 6.05 8.86
C SER A 183 16.57 4.54 8.96
N ARG A 184 15.64 3.85 9.63
CA ARG A 184 15.78 2.41 9.89
C ARG A 184 15.57 1.53 8.66
N MET A 185 14.78 1.98 7.69
CA MET A 185 14.65 1.25 6.42
C MET A 185 15.94 1.30 5.60
N LYS A 186 16.64 2.45 5.57
CA LYS A 186 17.94 2.58 4.88
C LYS A 186 19.01 1.65 5.48
N ASP A 187 19.02 1.52 6.80
CA ASP A 187 19.91 0.56 7.49
C ASP A 187 19.61 -0.89 7.08
N GLY A 188 18.35 -1.19 6.74
CA GLY A 188 17.90 -2.49 6.26
C GLY A 188 18.27 -2.80 4.81
N GLU A 189 18.28 -1.81 3.92
CA GLU A 189 18.61 -1.98 2.48
C GLU A 189 20.07 -2.38 2.25
N THR A 190 20.98 -2.00 3.16
CA THR A 190 22.43 -2.22 2.99
C THR A 190 22.81 -3.71 2.94
N PHE A 191 21.98 -4.60 3.51
CA PHE A 191 22.24 -6.04 3.55
C PHE A 191 21.90 -6.78 2.25
N THR A 192 21.08 -6.21 1.38
CA THR A 192 20.59 -6.87 0.16
C THR A 192 21.59 -6.81 -1.00
N SER A 193 22.66 -6.01 -0.90
CA SER A 193 23.68 -5.89 -1.96
C SER A 193 24.78 -6.97 -1.95
N TYR A 194 24.74 -7.91 -0.99
CA TYR A 194 25.78 -8.93 -0.79
C TYR A 194 25.31 -10.39 -1.02
N MET A 195 24.16 -10.62 -1.64
CA MET A 195 23.68 -11.95 -2.03
C MET A 195 23.35 -12.01 -3.52
#